data_AF-S7PJE3-F1
#
_entry.id   AF-S7PJE3-F1
#
_cell.length_a   1.000
_cell.length_b   1.000
_cell.length_c   1.000
_cell.angle_alpha   90.00
_cell.angle_beta   90.00
_cell.angle_gamma   90.00
#
_symmetry.space_group_name_H-M   'P 1'
#
loop_
_entity.id
_entity.type
_entity.pdbx_description
1 polymer ?
#
loop_
_entity_poly.entity_id
_entity_poly.type
_entity_poly.pdbx_seq_one_letter_code
_entity_poly.pdbx_strand_id
1 'polypeptide(L)'
;MITVVQAFVRGWLERRRYHRLLNKALYHGPTLRAVINMYRRQIHRVKHRLCLLRTRQIINYAELEEWMDRKKYDREKYSEIVTMSNAVEMLFTLYPPKGAHVKDNRRLRSTWLRPTVDGEEGYKYIVSGHPILKRADIRIVGKLVCASMRERKMRQQYLS
;
A
#
# COMPACT_ATOMS: atom_id res chain seq x y z
N MET A 1 -21.88 38.76 -14.68
CA MET A 1 -22.49 38.40 -13.38
C MET A 1 -22.36 36.91 -13.05
N ILE A 2 -22.74 36.00 -13.96
CA ILE A 2 -22.70 34.53 -13.74
C ILE A 2 -21.29 34.00 -13.40
N THR A 3 -20.25 34.46 -14.09
CA THR A 3 -18.85 34.03 -13.86
C THR A 3 -18.33 34.42 -12.48
N VAL A 4 -18.71 35.59 -11.97
CA VAL A 4 -18.32 36.09 -10.63
C VAL A 4 -18.98 35.26 -9.53
N VAL A 5 -20.28 34.99 -9.66
CA VAL A 5 -21.02 34.14 -8.71
C VAL A 5 -20.46 32.72 -8.69
N GLN A 6 -20.21 32.13 -9.86
CA GLN A 6 -19.63 30.80 -9.94
C GLN A 6 -18.21 30.74 -9.34
N ALA A 7 -17.37 31.75 -9.57
CA ALA A 7 -16.04 31.83 -8.97
C ALA A 7 -16.11 31.90 -7.44
N PHE A 8 -17.04 32.69 -6.91
CA PHE A 8 -17.25 32.81 -5.46
C PHE A 8 -17.69 31.48 -4.83
N VAL A 9 -18.68 30.81 -5.44
CA VAL A 9 -19.18 29.51 -4.97
C VAL A 9 -18.09 28.44 -5.04
N ARG A 10 -17.34 28.34 -6.15
CA ARG A 10 -16.20 27.41 -6.28
C ARG A 10 -15.14 27.68 -5.21
N GLY A 11 -14.79 28.94 -4.99
CA GLY A 11 -13.83 29.33 -3.95
C GLY A 11 -14.31 28.98 -2.54
N TRP A 12 -15.59 29.18 -2.23
CA TRP A 12 -16.16 28.81 -0.94
C TRP A 12 -16.11 27.29 -0.69
N LEU A 13 -16.45 26.49 -1.70
CA LEU A 13 -16.38 25.03 -1.62
C LEU A 13 -14.94 24.54 -1.38
N GLU A 14 -13.96 25.08 -2.10
CA GLU A 14 -12.54 24.72 -1.93
C GLU A 14 -12.01 25.13 -0.55
N ARG A 15 -12.36 26.32 -0.04
CA ARG A 15 -12.01 26.72 1.34
C ARG A 15 -12.62 25.77 2.37
N ARG A 16 -13.90 25.42 2.23
CA ARG A 16 -14.57 24.49 3.14
C ARG A 16 -13.91 23.11 3.10
N ARG A 17 -13.52 22.63 1.92
CA ARG A 17 -12.77 21.38 1.76
C ARG A 17 -11.39 21.45 2.43
N TYR A 18 -10.67 22.55 2.24
CA TYR A 18 -9.36 22.78 2.86
C TYR A 18 -9.45 22.75 4.39
N HIS A 19 -10.44 23.43 4.98
CA HIS A 19 -10.66 23.41 6.43
C HIS A 19 -10.99 22.01 6.96
N ARG A 20 -11.80 21.22 6.24
CA ARG A 20 -12.05 19.81 6.61
C ARG A 20 -10.77 18.99 6.62
N LEU A 21 -9.93 19.12 5.59
CA LEU A 21 -8.65 18.42 5.49
C LEU A 21 -7.70 18.82 6.61
N LEU A 22 -7.62 20.12 6.93
CA LEU A 22 -6.83 20.62 8.06
C LEU A 22 -7.27 19.97 9.37
N ASN A 23 -8.57 20.01 9.67
CA ASN A 23 -9.12 19.45 10.91
C ASN A 23 -8.85 17.94 11.01
N LYS A 24 -8.99 17.19 9.92
CA LYS A 24 -8.66 15.76 9.88
C LYS A 24 -7.16 15.51 10.06
N ALA A 25 -6.31 16.33 9.46
CA ALA A 25 -4.86 16.17 9.54
C ALA A 25 -4.33 16.29 10.99
N LEU A 26 -4.97 17.11 11.83
CA LEU A 26 -4.59 17.28 13.24
C LEU A 26 -4.63 15.96 14.05
N TYR A 27 -5.48 15.00 13.68
CA TYR A 27 -5.51 13.67 14.32
C TYR A 27 -4.31 12.79 13.97
N HIS A 28 -3.57 13.12 12.91
CA HIS A 28 -2.52 12.26 12.35
C HIS A 28 -1.11 12.84 12.47
N GLY A 29 -0.97 14.16 12.57
CA GLY A 29 0.31 14.83 12.69
C GLY A 29 0.19 16.33 13.00
N PRO A 30 1.33 16.99 13.24
CA PRO A 30 1.36 18.37 13.71
C PRO A 30 0.94 19.40 12.65
N THR A 31 1.06 19.07 11.36
CA THR A 31 0.67 19.95 10.25
C THR A 31 0.12 19.14 9.08
N LEU A 32 -0.75 19.75 8.26
CA LEU A 32 -1.23 19.14 7.01
C LEU A 32 -0.08 18.74 6.08
N ARG A 33 1.00 19.54 6.04
CA ARG A 33 2.19 19.25 5.25
C ARG A 33 2.94 18.01 5.76
N ALA A 34 3.02 17.81 7.07
CA ALA A 34 3.57 16.58 7.64
C ALA A 34 2.73 15.36 7.23
N VAL A 35 1.41 15.45 7.32
CA VAL A 35 0.48 14.36 6.93
C VAL A 35 0.57 14.06 5.42
N ILE A 36 0.63 15.08 4.58
CA ILE A 36 0.87 14.93 3.13
C ILE A 36 2.20 14.21 2.88
N ASN A 37 3.26 14.55 3.60
CA ASN A 37 4.55 13.87 3.45
C ASN A 37 4.51 12.40 3.90
N MET A 38 3.75 12.07 4.95
CA MET A 38 3.51 10.68 5.34
C MET A 38 2.81 9.90 4.21
N TYR A 39 1.77 10.49 3.62
CA TYR A 39 1.03 9.90 2.51
C TYR A 39 1.91 9.76 1.25
N ARG A 40 2.76 10.75 0.94
CA ARG A 40 3.74 10.68 -0.14
C ARG A 40 4.74 9.54 0.06
N ARG A 41 5.29 9.36 1.26
CA ARG A 41 6.19 8.24 1.59
C ARG A 41 5.50 6.90 1.41
N GLN A 42 4.24 6.76 1.84
CA GLN A 42 3.45 5.55 1.62
C GLN A 42 3.31 5.23 0.13
N ILE A 43 2.89 6.20 -0.68
CA ILE A 43 2.77 6.00 -2.14
C ILE A 43 4.13 5.68 -2.75
N HIS A 44 5.21 6.33 -2.32
CA HIS A 44 6.56 6.03 -2.80
C HIS A 44 6.92 4.57 -2.54
N ARG A 45 6.69 4.06 -1.32
CA ARG A 45 6.93 2.65 -0.99
C ARG A 45 6.12 1.70 -1.86
N VAL A 46 4.84 2.00 -2.06
CA VAL A 46 3.96 1.20 -2.94
C VAL A 46 4.48 1.23 -4.38
N LYS A 47 4.77 2.41 -4.92
CA LYS A 47 5.34 2.55 -6.27
C LYS A 47 6.65 1.79 -6.44
N HIS A 48 7.53 1.85 -5.44
CA HIS A 48 8.78 1.10 -5.45
C HIS A 48 8.53 -0.40 -5.53
N ARG A 49 7.62 -0.94 -4.69
CA ARG A 49 7.21 -2.35 -4.73
C ARG A 49 6.61 -2.77 -6.07
N LEU A 50 5.92 -1.86 -6.75
CA LEU A 50 5.28 -2.11 -8.04
C LEU A 50 6.16 -1.76 -9.25
N CYS A 51 7.42 -1.37 -9.04
CA CYS A 51 8.34 -0.93 -10.09
C CYS A 51 7.80 0.24 -10.93
N LEU A 52 6.94 1.11 -10.36
CA LEU A 52 6.28 2.23 -11.04
C LEU A 52 7.01 3.57 -10.88
N LEU A 53 8.32 3.54 -10.65
CA LEU A 53 9.13 4.71 -10.23
C LEU A 53 8.97 5.92 -11.17
N ARG A 54 8.80 5.70 -12.48
CA ARG A 54 8.65 6.74 -13.52
C ARG A 54 7.27 7.43 -13.60
N THR A 55 6.26 6.99 -12.85
CA THR A 55 4.91 7.61 -12.93
C THR A 55 4.84 8.94 -12.18
N ARG A 56 4.25 9.98 -12.78
CA ARG A 56 4.03 11.27 -12.08
C ARG A 56 3.05 11.05 -10.92
N GLN A 57 3.43 11.48 -9.73
CA GLN A 57 2.55 11.41 -8.56
C GLN A 57 1.69 12.67 -8.48
N ILE A 58 0.38 12.52 -8.54
CA ILE A 58 -0.59 13.60 -8.33
C ILE A 58 -1.25 13.35 -6.98
N ILE A 59 -1.26 14.35 -6.11
CA ILE A 59 -1.98 14.25 -4.83
C ILE A 59 -3.45 14.48 -5.11
N ASN A 60 -4.24 13.41 -5.01
CA ASN A 60 -5.68 13.53 -4.97
C ASN A 60 -6.11 13.81 -3.53
N TYR A 61 -6.65 15.00 -3.27
CA TYR A 61 -7.09 15.40 -1.94
C TYR A 61 -8.26 14.58 -1.40
N ALA A 62 -9.15 14.06 -2.26
CA ALA A 62 -10.22 13.16 -1.82
C ALA A 62 -9.63 11.82 -1.34
N GLU A 63 -8.62 11.33 -2.05
CA GLU A 63 -7.93 10.10 -1.68
C GLU A 63 -7.08 10.24 -0.41
N LEU A 64 -6.45 11.41 -0.23
CA LEU A 64 -5.77 11.75 1.01
C LEU A 64 -6.75 11.78 2.19
N GLU A 65 -7.95 12.32 1.99
CA GLU A 65 -9.02 12.35 2.99
C GLU A 65 -9.46 10.94 3.39
N GLU A 66 -9.79 10.08 2.41
CA GLU A 66 -10.13 8.67 2.67
C GLU A 66 -8.99 7.92 3.36
N TRP A 67 -7.74 8.19 2.98
CA TRP A 67 -6.58 7.59 3.62
C TRP A 67 -6.48 7.99 5.10
N MET A 68 -6.75 9.26 5.45
CA MET A 68 -6.80 9.71 6.83
C MET A 68 -7.91 8.99 7.61
N ASP A 69 -9.12 8.92 7.05
CA ASP A 69 -10.27 8.27 7.69
C ASP A 69 -10.03 6.78 7.93
N ARG A 70 -9.53 6.04 6.92
CA ARG A 70 -9.10 4.64 7.09
C ARG A 70 -8.00 4.52 8.14
N LYS A 71 -7.05 5.47 8.14
CA LYS A 71 -5.94 5.45 9.09
C LYS A 71 -6.41 5.61 10.54
N LYS A 72 -7.46 6.38 10.76
CA LYS A 72 -8.09 6.53 12.08
C LYS A 72 -8.82 5.24 12.47
N TYR A 73 -9.63 4.71 11.55
CA TYR A 73 -10.43 3.50 11.78
C TYR A 73 -9.57 2.26 12.13
N ASP A 74 -8.54 1.93 11.34
CA ASP A 74 -7.76 0.72 11.66
C ASP A 74 -6.90 0.91 12.91
N ARG A 75 -6.53 2.15 13.26
CA ARG A 75 -5.85 2.44 14.53
C ARG A 75 -6.77 2.13 15.71
N GLU A 76 -8.03 2.51 15.61
CA GLU A 76 -9.02 2.23 16.65
C GLU A 76 -9.37 0.74 16.73
N LYS A 77 -9.30 0.01 15.61
CA LYS A 77 -9.77 -1.38 15.53
C LYS A 77 -8.68 -2.45 15.70
N TYR A 78 -7.45 -2.20 15.27
CA TYR A 78 -6.41 -3.23 15.13
C TYR A 78 -5.06 -2.85 15.76
N SER A 79 -5.02 -1.81 16.60
CA SER A 79 -3.80 -1.29 17.26
C SER A 79 -2.95 -2.36 17.95
N GLU A 80 -3.59 -3.41 18.46
CA GLU A 80 -2.93 -4.48 19.23
C GLU A 80 -2.38 -5.63 18.37
N ILE A 81 -2.88 -5.81 17.14
CA ILE A 81 -2.59 -6.99 16.31
C ILE A 81 -1.58 -6.65 15.21
N VAL A 82 -1.75 -5.51 14.55
CA VAL A 82 -0.88 -5.09 13.43
C VAL A 82 -0.66 -3.59 13.54
N THR A 83 0.59 -3.15 13.43
CA THR A 83 0.89 -1.72 13.43
C THR A 83 0.18 -1.03 12.26
N MET A 84 -0.35 0.17 12.51
CA MET A 84 -1.06 0.96 11.49
C MET A 84 -0.27 1.13 10.19
N SER A 85 1.05 1.29 10.29
CA SER A 85 1.92 1.41 9.11
C SER A 85 1.88 0.14 8.27
N ASN A 86 1.93 -1.03 8.90
CA ASN A 86 1.95 -2.32 8.22
C ASN A 86 0.60 -2.65 7.59
N ALA A 87 -0.51 -2.42 8.31
CA ALA A 87 -1.86 -2.65 7.79
C ALA A 87 -2.16 -1.80 6.53
N VAL A 88 -1.85 -0.50 6.58
CA VAL A 88 -2.05 0.40 5.42
C VAL A 88 -1.11 0.05 4.28
N GLU A 89 0.12 -0.37 4.57
CA GLU A 89 1.04 -0.85 3.53
C GLU A 89 0.53 -2.11 2.83
N MET A 90 -0.02 -3.07 3.59
CA MET A 90 -0.65 -4.26 3.01
C MET A 90 -1.85 -3.87 2.16
N LEU A 91 -2.74 -3.01 2.67
CA LEU A 91 -3.92 -2.55 1.95
C LEU A 91 -3.55 -1.87 0.62
N PHE A 92 -2.58 -0.96 0.63
CA PHE A 92 -2.15 -0.26 -0.58
C PHE A 92 -1.33 -1.14 -1.55
N THR A 93 -0.85 -2.28 -1.08
CA THR A 93 -0.23 -3.28 -1.95
C THR A 93 -1.30 -4.12 -2.66
N LEU A 94 -2.42 -4.41 -1.99
CA LEU A 94 -3.56 -5.12 -2.57
C LEU A 94 -4.43 -4.22 -3.47
N TYR A 95 -4.63 -2.98 -3.03
CA TYR A 95 -5.48 -1.98 -3.68
C TYR A 95 -4.71 -0.66 -3.80
N PRO A 96 -3.89 -0.49 -4.84
CA PRO A 96 -3.05 0.68 -4.98
C PRO A 96 -3.88 1.95 -5.18
N PRO A 97 -3.46 3.06 -4.55
CA PRO A 97 -4.16 4.33 -4.65
C PRO A 97 -4.20 4.85 -6.10
N LYS A 98 -5.29 5.50 -6.51
CA LYS A 98 -5.49 6.12 -7.83
C LYS A 98 -4.37 7.11 -8.15
N GLY A 99 -3.87 7.85 -7.16
CA GLY A 99 -2.70 8.74 -7.31
C GLY A 99 -1.39 8.03 -7.70
N ALA A 100 -1.30 6.70 -7.54
CA ALA A 100 -0.19 5.89 -8.04
C ALA A 100 -0.31 5.54 -9.54
N HIS A 101 -1.41 5.93 -10.20
CA HIS A 101 -1.67 5.73 -11.63
C HIS A 101 -1.53 4.27 -12.10
N VAL A 102 -1.93 3.33 -11.24
CA VAL A 102 -2.04 1.91 -11.60
C VAL A 102 -3.27 1.73 -12.48
N LYS A 103 -3.08 1.68 -13.80
CA LYS A 103 -4.18 1.55 -14.77
C LYS A 103 -4.89 0.20 -14.70
N ASP A 104 -4.25 -0.83 -14.13
CA ASP A 104 -4.77 -2.20 -14.11
C ASP A 104 -4.18 -2.99 -12.93
N ASN A 105 -5.02 -3.46 -12.00
CA ASN A 105 -4.60 -4.28 -10.85
C ASN A 105 -4.11 -5.68 -11.27
N ARG A 106 -4.30 -6.07 -12.53
CA ARG A 106 -3.74 -7.29 -13.12
C ARG A 106 -2.21 -7.35 -13.08
N ARG A 107 -1.53 -6.19 -12.99
CA ARG A 107 -0.06 -6.09 -12.87
C ARG A 107 0.45 -6.20 -11.44
N LEU A 108 -0.42 -6.30 -10.43
CA LEU A 108 -0.04 -6.72 -9.08
C LEU A 108 0.25 -8.23 -9.07
N ARG A 109 1.18 -8.65 -9.94
CA ARG A 109 1.80 -9.96 -9.85
C ARG A 109 2.73 -9.89 -8.65
N SER A 110 2.21 -10.28 -7.50
CA SER A 110 3.06 -10.66 -6.38
C SER A 110 4.10 -11.64 -6.93
N THR A 111 5.38 -11.27 -6.89
CA THR A 111 6.48 -12.19 -7.26
C THR A 111 6.46 -13.46 -6.40
N TRP A 112 5.79 -13.42 -5.25
CA TRP A 112 5.57 -14.56 -4.36
C TRP A 112 4.43 -15.49 -4.82
N LEU A 113 3.37 -14.94 -5.42
CA LEU A 113 2.18 -15.72 -5.85
C LEU A 113 2.22 -16.06 -7.35
N ARG A 114 2.81 -15.19 -8.17
CA ARG A 114 2.93 -15.32 -9.64
C ARG A 114 4.36 -14.88 -10.03
N PRO A 115 5.36 -15.75 -9.85
CA PRO A 115 6.76 -15.43 -10.18
C PRO A 115 6.89 -14.98 -11.64
N THR A 116 7.89 -14.16 -11.96
CA THR A 116 8.17 -13.69 -13.33
C THR A 116 9.60 -14.10 -13.69
N VAL A 117 9.81 -14.70 -14.85
CA VAL A 117 11.11 -15.16 -15.36
C VAL A 117 11.35 -14.46 -16.69
N ASP A 118 12.43 -13.69 -16.80
CA ASP A 118 12.81 -12.97 -18.03
C ASP A 118 11.69 -12.11 -18.68
N GLY A 119 10.81 -11.55 -17.84
CA GLY A 119 9.66 -10.73 -18.29
C GLY A 119 8.40 -11.54 -18.62
N GLU A 120 8.46 -12.87 -18.63
CA GLU A 120 7.36 -13.80 -18.85
C GLU A 120 6.74 -14.31 -17.55
N GLU A 121 5.46 -14.68 -17.59
CA GLU A 121 4.75 -15.17 -16.40
C GLU A 121 5.22 -16.58 -15.99
N GLY A 122 5.79 -16.68 -14.79
CA GLY A 122 6.37 -17.87 -14.19
C GLY A 122 5.45 -19.09 -14.12
N TYR A 123 4.13 -18.87 -13.96
CA TYR A 123 3.15 -19.96 -13.90
C TYR A 123 3.11 -20.77 -15.20
N LYS A 124 3.36 -20.14 -16.36
CA LYS A 124 3.43 -20.84 -17.65
C LYS A 124 4.51 -21.92 -17.63
N TYR A 125 5.67 -21.63 -17.03
CA TYR A 125 6.80 -22.56 -16.93
C TYR A 125 6.51 -23.77 -16.03
N ILE A 126 5.70 -23.58 -14.98
CA ILE A 126 5.27 -24.68 -14.10
C ILE A 126 4.28 -25.59 -14.84
N VAL A 127 3.36 -25.00 -15.62
CA VAL A 127 2.36 -25.76 -16.39
C VAL A 127 2.99 -26.48 -17.57
N SER A 128 3.94 -25.84 -18.26
CA SER A 128 4.65 -26.43 -19.40
C SER A 128 5.79 -27.38 -18.99
N GLY A 129 6.09 -27.53 -17.70
CA GLY A 129 7.15 -28.41 -17.21
C GLY A 129 8.57 -27.91 -17.54
N HIS A 130 8.75 -26.61 -17.74
CA HIS A 130 10.01 -26.01 -18.17
C HIS A 130 11.09 -26.11 -17.07
N PRO A 131 12.37 -26.36 -17.43
CA PRO A 131 13.44 -26.62 -16.45
C PRO A 131 13.74 -25.47 -15.49
N ILE A 132 13.40 -24.23 -15.86
CA ILE A 132 13.68 -23.02 -15.07
C ILE A 132 12.83 -22.92 -13.80
N LEU A 133 11.56 -23.35 -13.84
CA LEU A 133 10.67 -23.31 -12.68
C LEU A 133 9.98 -24.66 -12.47
N LYS A 134 10.35 -25.34 -11.39
CA LYS A 134 9.71 -26.60 -10.98
C LYS A 134 8.63 -26.34 -9.94
N ARG A 135 7.57 -27.15 -9.99
CA ARG A 135 6.53 -27.16 -8.97
C ARG A 135 7.15 -27.56 -7.64
N ALA A 136 6.99 -26.76 -6.60
CA ALA A 136 7.51 -27.08 -5.28
C ALA A 136 6.72 -28.24 -4.65
N ASP A 137 7.42 -29.23 -4.08
CA ASP A 137 6.76 -30.23 -3.23
C ASP A 137 6.39 -29.57 -1.89
N ILE A 138 5.08 -29.44 -1.65
CA ILE A 138 4.54 -28.79 -0.46
C ILE A 138 5.02 -29.43 0.84
N ARG A 139 5.38 -30.73 0.83
CA ARG A 139 5.89 -31.44 2.01
C ARG A 139 7.30 -30.97 2.37
N ILE A 140 8.14 -30.73 1.37
CA ILE A 140 9.51 -30.23 1.57
C ILE A 140 9.45 -28.79 2.08
N VAL A 141 8.62 -27.96 1.45
CA VAL A 141 8.41 -26.57 1.88
C VAL A 141 7.87 -26.51 3.31
N GLY A 142 6.88 -27.35 3.65
CA GLY A 142 6.31 -27.43 4.99
C GLY A 142 7.36 -27.79 6.05
N LYS A 143 8.22 -28.78 5.78
CA LYS A 143 9.33 -29.15 6.68
C LYS A 143 10.28 -27.98 6.92
N LEU A 144 10.66 -27.26 5.86
CA LEU A 144 11.56 -26.11 5.93
C LEU A 144 10.96 -24.96 6.77
N VAL A 145 9.70 -24.62 6.51
CA VAL A 145 9.00 -23.56 7.24
C VAL A 145 8.88 -23.91 8.73
N CYS A 146 8.47 -25.15 9.05
CA CYS A 146 8.38 -25.63 10.42
C CYS A 146 9.74 -25.58 11.14
N ALA A 147 10.83 -25.97 10.47
CA ALA A 147 12.18 -25.88 11.02
C ALA A 147 12.60 -24.42 11.29
N SER A 148 12.40 -23.52 10.32
CA SER A 148 12.68 -22.09 10.48
C SER A 148 11.88 -21.44 11.61
N MET A 149 10.60 -21.80 11.75
CA MET A 149 9.76 -21.29 12.84
C MET A 149 10.24 -21.78 14.21
N ARG A 150 10.64 -23.05 14.30
CA ARG A 150 11.19 -23.64 15.52
C ARG A 150 12.50 -22.96 15.90
N GLU A 151 13.40 -22.74 14.94
CA GLU A 151 14.68 -22.06 15.14
C GLU A 151 14.50 -20.60 15.60
N ARG A 152 13.56 -19.86 15.02
CA ARG A 152 13.22 -18.49 15.48
C ARG A 152 12.69 -18.47 16.91
N LYS A 153 11.79 -19.40 17.26
CA LYS A 153 11.29 -19.52 18.65
C LYS A 153 12.41 -19.83 19.63
N MET A 154 13.31 -20.75 19.28
CA MET A 154 14.49 -21.06 20.09
C MET A 154 15.37 -19.82 20.27
N ARG A 155 15.73 -19.11 19.20
CA ARG A 155 16.53 -17.88 19.28
C ARG A 155 15.88 -16.81 20.16
N GLN A 156 14.56 -16.65 20.08
CA GLN A 156 13.82 -15.72 20.94
C GLN A 156 13.88 -16.12 22.42
N GLN A 157 13.83 -17.43 22.73
CA GLN A 157 14.00 -17.93 24.09
C GLN A 157 15.44 -17.78 24.61
N TYR A 158 16.45 -17.96 23.76
CA TYR A 158 17.86 -17.79 24.16
C TYR A 158 18.29 -16.32 24.31
N LEU A 159 17.57 -15.39 23.67
CA LEU A 159 17.81 -13.94 23.76
C LEU A 159 16.91 -13.27 24.81
N SER A 160 16.06 -14.03 25.49
CA SER A 160 15.22 -13.61 26.63
C SER A 160 15.86 -14.01 27.95
#